data_AF-A0A3N5W4B6-F1
#
_entry.id   AF-A0A3N5W4B6-F1
#
_cell.length_a   1.000
_cell.length_b   1.000
_cell.length_c   1.000
_cell.angle_alpha   90.00
_cell.angle_beta   90.00
_cell.angle_gamma   90.00
#
_symmetry.space_group_name_H-M   'P 1'
#
loop_
_entity.id
_entity.type
_entity.pdbx_description
1 polymer ?
#
loop_
_entity_poly.entity_id
_entity_poly.type
_entity_poly.pdbx_seq_one_letter_code
_entity_poly.pdbx_strand_id
1 'polypeptide(L)'
;MIATHHMIIEIKYIHIDIGVVVIRKPVLLIDDTENSRRAKEILENNSIEFVEYHIRKFDENCCVDLPTTRAPALFAPEGIFRNLEGIREYLTVEKKSTTSELSESAYW
;
A
#
# COMPACT_ATOMS: atom_id res chain seq x y z
N MET A 1 -61.38 26.94 8.40
CA MET A 1 -60.53 26.87 7.20
C MET A 1 -59.08 27.04 7.65
N ILE A 2 -58.22 26.05 7.37
CA ILE A 2 -56.78 26.18 6.98
C ILE A 2 -55.82 26.67 8.09
N ALA A 3 -54.64 26.11 8.37
CA ALA A 3 -53.90 24.95 7.90
C ALA A 3 -52.86 24.56 8.97
N THR A 4 -52.72 23.26 9.21
CA THR A 4 -51.54 22.66 9.87
C THR A 4 -50.34 22.85 8.94
N HIS A 5 -49.43 23.76 9.28
CA HIS A 5 -48.14 23.85 8.62
C HIS A 5 -47.13 23.00 9.40
N HIS A 6 -46.93 21.80 8.88
CA HIS A 6 -45.68 21.06 9.02
C HIS A 6 -44.51 21.87 8.46
N MET A 7 -43.28 21.40 8.76
CA MET A 7 -42.05 21.58 7.97
C MET A 7 -41.14 22.72 8.49
N ILE A 8 -39.83 22.59 8.72
CA ILE A 8 -38.86 21.48 8.64
C ILE A 8 -37.74 21.81 9.65
N ILE A 9 -37.11 20.78 10.22
CA ILE A 9 -35.97 20.87 11.12
C ILE A 9 -34.73 21.22 10.28
N GLU A 10 -34.14 22.41 10.47
CA GLU A 10 -32.81 22.72 9.92
C GLU A 10 -31.73 22.09 10.81
N ILE A 11 -31.41 20.83 10.56
CA ILE A 11 -30.20 20.21 11.12
C ILE A 11 -29.00 20.77 10.34
N LYS A 12 -28.38 21.83 10.86
CA LYS A 12 -27.13 22.37 10.34
C LYS A 12 -26.04 21.30 10.40
N TYR A 13 -25.62 20.86 9.21
CA TYR A 13 -24.33 20.25 8.88
C TYR A 13 -23.76 19.28 9.92
N ILE A 14 -24.12 18.01 9.79
CA ILE A 14 -23.27 16.92 10.25
C ILE A 14 -22.06 16.88 9.30
N HIS A 15 -20.89 17.34 9.75
CA HIS A 15 -19.63 17.02 9.10
C HIS A 15 -19.33 15.55 9.37
N ILE A 16 -19.63 14.69 8.41
CA ILE A 16 -19.09 13.32 8.40
C ILE A 16 -17.73 13.44 7.74
N ASP A 17 -16.67 13.45 8.54
CA ASP A 17 -15.32 13.21 8.05
C ASP A 17 -15.27 11.75 7.58
N ILE A 18 -15.61 11.50 6.31
CA ILE A 18 -15.33 10.22 5.65
C ILE A 18 -13.84 10.23 5.40
N GLY A 19 -13.06 9.86 6.42
CA GLY A 19 -11.64 9.60 6.29
C GLY A 19 -11.44 8.52 5.24
N VAL A 20 -11.02 8.89 4.03
CA VAL A 20 -10.60 7.93 3.02
C VAL A 20 -9.30 7.33 3.53
N VAL A 21 -9.37 6.10 4.04
CA VAL A 21 -8.18 5.34 4.38
C VAL A 21 -7.44 5.02 3.08
N VAL A 22 -6.40 5.81 2.78
CA VAL A 22 -5.53 5.57 1.64
C VAL A 22 -4.50 4.52 2.05
N ILE A 23 -4.82 3.24 1.82
CA ILE A 23 -3.85 2.15 1.96
C ILE A 23 -2.87 2.26 0.78
N ARG A 24 -1.61 2.58 1.08
CA ARG A 24 -0.56 2.66 0.05
C ARG A 24 -0.16 1.26 -0.38
N LYS A 25 -0.27 0.98 -1.68
CA LYS A 25 0.19 -0.29 -2.26
C LYS A 25 1.71 -0.41 -2.10
N PRO A 26 2.23 -1.55 -1.64
CA PRO A 26 3.66 -1.77 -1.61
C PRO A 26 4.23 -1.80 -3.04
N VAL A 27 5.51 -1.43 -3.17
CA VAL A 27 6.25 -1.48 -4.43
C VAL A 27 7.15 -2.71 -4.43
N LEU A 28 6.92 -3.63 -5.37
CA LEU A 28 7.79 -4.78 -5.57
C LEU A 28 8.87 -4.44 -6.61
N LEU A 29 10.10 -4.33 -6.15
CA LEU A 29 11.28 -4.25 -6.99
C LEU A 29 11.63 -5.63 -7.53
N ILE A 30 11.69 -5.76 -8.86
CA ILE A 30 11.96 -7.02 -9.57
C ILE A 30 13.09 -6.93 -10.58
N ASP A 31 13.60 -8.10 -10.95
CA ASP A 31 14.50 -8.35 -12.07
C ASP A 31 14.03 -9.57 -12.89
N ASP A 32 14.83 -9.99 -13.88
CA ASP A 32 14.49 -11.12 -14.75
C ASP A 32 14.77 -12.50 -14.11
N THR A 33 15.00 -12.57 -12.80
CA THR A 33 15.34 -13.84 -12.14
C THR A 33 14.10 -14.63 -11.71
N GLU A 34 14.30 -15.93 -11.52
CA GLU A 34 13.30 -16.83 -10.94
C GLU A 34 12.78 -16.36 -9.58
N ASN A 35 13.65 -15.75 -8.77
CA ASN A 35 13.26 -15.25 -7.45
C ASN A 35 12.26 -14.09 -7.58
N SER A 36 12.42 -13.21 -8.55
CA SER A 36 11.46 -12.13 -8.81
C SER A 36 10.12 -12.67 -9.31
N ARG A 37 10.12 -13.72 -10.13
CA ARG A 37 8.88 -14.41 -10.51
C ARG A 37 8.16 -14.99 -9.29
N ARG A 38 8.88 -15.74 -8.44
CA ARG A 38 8.31 -16.33 -7.21
C ARG A 38 7.82 -15.27 -6.22
N ALA A 39 8.50 -14.13 -6.13
CA ALA A 39 8.06 -13.01 -5.29
C ALA A 39 6.67 -12.51 -5.69
N LYS A 40 6.41 -12.38 -7.00
CA LYS A 40 5.09 -12.01 -7.53
C LYS A 40 4.03 -13.05 -7.19
N GLU A 41 4.32 -14.31 -7.45
CA GLU A 41 3.41 -15.41 -7.13
C GLU A 41 3.04 -15.43 -5.64
N ILE A 42 3.99 -15.16 -4.73
CA ILE A 42 3.72 -15.08 -3.30
C ILE A 42 2.69 -13.99 -2.99
N LEU A 43 2.85 -12.79 -3.55
CA LEU A 43 1.93 -11.67 -3.29
C LEU A 43 0.57 -11.89 -3.94
N GLU A 44 0.54 -12.33 -5.20
CA GLU A 44 -0.68 -12.62 -5.95
C GLU A 44 -1.51 -13.72 -5.27
N ASN A 45 -0.87 -14.82 -4.85
CA ASN A 45 -1.54 -15.92 -4.14
C ASN A 45 -2.09 -15.51 -2.77
N ASN A 46 -1.60 -14.41 -2.19
CA ASN A 46 -2.11 -13.85 -0.93
C ASN A 46 -3.03 -12.64 -1.15
N SER A 47 -3.47 -12.37 -2.39
CA SER A 47 -4.34 -11.23 -2.74
C SER A 47 -3.78 -9.86 -2.33
N ILE A 48 -2.46 -9.72 -2.30
CA ILE A 48 -1.80 -8.45 -2.04
C ILE A 48 -1.67 -7.70 -3.36
N GLU A 49 -2.31 -6.53 -3.45
CA GLU A 49 -2.09 -5.63 -4.58
C GLU A 49 -0.75 -4.89 -4.42
N PHE A 50 0.09 -4.87 -5.46
CA PHE A 50 1.38 -4.19 -5.44
C PHE A 50 1.66 -3.44 -6.74
N VAL A 51 2.59 -2.50 -6.68
CA VAL A 51 3.15 -1.82 -7.86
C VAL A 51 4.43 -2.52 -8.25
N GLU A 52 4.53 -3.02 -9.48
CA GLU A 52 5.75 -3.64 -10.00
C GLU A 52 6.75 -2.59 -10.50
N TYR A 53 8.01 -2.68 -10.07
CA TYR A 53 9.09 -1.82 -10.54
C TYR A 53 10.31 -2.67 -10.96
N HIS A 54 10.73 -2.56 -12.22
CA HIS A 54 11.85 -3.34 -12.74
C HIS A 54 13.19 -2.61 -12.57
N ILE A 55 14.23 -3.31 -12.10
CA ILE A 55 15.55 -2.68 -11.82
C ILE A 55 16.18 -1.99 -13.04
N ARG A 56 15.95 -2.50 -14.26
CA ARG A 56 16.46 -1.89 -15.49
C ARG A 56 15.96 -0.46 -15.73
N LYS A 57 14.82 -0.07 -15.14
CA LYS A 57 14.34 1.32 -15.22
C LYS A 57 15.26 2.31 -14.50
N PHE A 58 16.14 1.84 -13.62
CA PHE A 58 17.17 2.68 -13.00
C PHE A 58 18.36 2.90 -13.94
N ASP A 59 18.72 1.92 -14.76
CA ASP A 59 19.81 2.06 -15.74
C ASP A 59 19.48 3.10 -16.83
N GLU A 60 18.19 3.27 -17.15
CA GLU A 60 17.72 4.28 -18.12
C GLU A 60 17.79 5.71 -17.57
N ASN A 61 17.88 5.88 -16.25
CA ASN A 61 17.95 7.17 -15.58
C ASN A 61 19.39 7.43 -15.12
N CYS A 62 20.21 8.00 -16.01
CA CYS A 62 21.64 8.35 -15.87
C CYS A 62 22.06 9.11 -14.57
N CYS A 63 21.11 9.57 -13.74
CA CYS A 63 21.38 10.37 -12.53
C CYS A 63 20.61 9.91 -11.29
N VAL A 64 19.97 8.74 -11.33
CA VAL A 64 19.34 8.14 -10.13
C VAL A 64 20.33 7.14 -9.59
N ASP A 65 20.81 7.35 -8.36
CA ASP A 65 21.65 6.37 -7.67
C ASP A 65 21.01 4.98 -7.81
N LEU A 66 21.76 4.03 -8.37
CA LEU A 66 21.31 2.65 -8.46
C LEU A 66 20.86 2.21 -7.06
N PRO A 67 19.64 1.68 -6.90
CA PRO A 67 19.18 1.26 -5.59
C PRO A 67 20.19 0.27 -5.02
N THR A 68 20.70 0.55 -3.82
CA THR A 68 21.57 -0.38 -3.07
C THR A 68 20.83 -1.68 -2.70
N THR A 69 19.51 -1.68 -2.87
CA THR A 69 18.64 -2.83 -2.65
C THR A 69 18.54 -3.66 -3.92
N ARG A 70 18.93 -4.94 -3.81
CA ARG A 70 18.80 -5.92 -4.90
C ARG A 70 17.37 -6.45 -4.98
N ALA A 71 16.93 -6.79 -6.20
CA ALA A 71 15.70 -7.51 -6.42
C ALA A 71 15.83 -9.00 -6.01
N PRO A 72 14.72 -9.66 -5.59
CA PRO A 72 13.43 -9.05 -5.30
C PRO A 72 13.43 -8.33 -3.93
N ALA A 73 12.75 -7.19 -3.85
CA ALA A 73 12.53 -6.48 -2.60
C ALA A 73 11.17 -5.78 -2.60
N LEU A 74 10.49 -5.76 -1.46
CA LEU A 74 9.19 -5.13 -1.29
C LEU A 74 9.32 -3.92 -0.37
N PHE A 75 8.89 -2.76 -0.87
CA PHE A 75 8.85 -1.51 -0.13
C PHE A 75 7.41 -1.24 0.27
N ALA A 76 7.12 -1.31 1.56
CA ALA A 76 5.79 -1.10 2.12
C ALA A 76 5.84 0.00 3.19
N PRO A 77 4.69 0.58 3.60
CA PRO A 77 4.64 1.53 4.71
C PRO A 77 5.28 0.99 6.00
N GLU A 78 5.21 -0.33 6.20
CA GLU A 78 5.74 -1.02 7.38
C GLU A 78 7.26 -1.27 7.33
N GLY A 79 7.89 -1.15 6.14
CA GLY A 79 9.34 -1.33 6.00
C GLY A 79 9.80 -1.85 4.64
N ILE A 80 11.09 -2.20 4.58
CA ILE A 80 11.73 -2.76 3.39
C ILE A 80 12.03 -4.24 3.63
N PHE A 81 11.42 -5.10 2.82
CA PHE A 81 11.49 -6.55 2.93
C PHE A 81 12.31 -7.12 1.78
N ARG A 82 13.46 -7.71 2.10
CA ARG A 82 14.45 -8.16 1.10
C ARG A 82 14.34 -9.66 0.83
N ASN A 83 14.55 -10.03 -0.42
CA ASN A 83 14.53 -11.42 -0.89
C ASN A 83 13.17 -12.11 -0.65
N LEU A 84 13.07 -13.39 -1.03
CA LEU A 84 11.86 -14.18 -0.83
C LEU A 84 11.47 -14.37 0.64
N GLU A 85 12.44 -14.40 1.55
CA GLU A 85 12.18 -14.55 2.99
C GLU A 85 11.52 -13.30 3.57
N GLY A 86 12.08 -12.11 3.33
CA GLY A 86 11.47 -10.86 3.77
C GLY A 86 10.07 -10.67 3.19
N ILE A 87 9.85 -11.04 1.93
CA ILE A 87 8.52 -10.94 1.31
C ILE A 87 7.50 -11.86 2.02
N ARG A 88 7.92 -13.01 2.54
CA ARG A 88 7.04 -13.86 3.37
C ARG A 88 6.80 -13.25 4.75
N GLU A 89 7.80 -12.60 5.33
CA GLU A 89 7.65 -11.87 6.59
C GLU A 89 6.62 -10.75 6.47
N TYR A 90 6.62 -10.01 5.36
CA TYR A 90 5.62 -8.97 5.07
C TYR A 90 4.18 -9.50 5.21
N LEU A 91 3.89 -10.71 4.72
CA LEU A 91 2.55 -11.31 4.86
C LEU A 91 2.10 -11.48 6.31
N THR A 92 3.03 -11.55 7.26
CA THR A 92 2.71 -11.63 8.69
C THR A 92 2.49 -10.26 9.31
N VAL A 93 3.13 -9.23 8.76
CA VAL A 93 3.02 -7.83 9.20
C VAL A 93 1.76 -7.20 8.64
N GLU A 94 1.47 -7.39 7.35
CA GLU A 94 0.26 -6.88 6.68
C GLU A 94 -1.02 -7.42 7.35
N LYS A 95 -1.06 -8.72 7.66
CA LYS A 95 -2.18 -9.31 8.40
C LYS A 95 -2.40 -8.66 9.77
N LYS A 96 -1.33 -8.19 10.42
CA LYS A 96 -1.43 -7.47 11.70
C LYS A 96 -1.89 -6.04 11.49
N SER A 97 -1.37 -5.32 10.50
CA SER A 97 -1.76 -3.93 10.21
C SER A 97 -3.22 -3.83 9.75
N THR A 98 -3.74 -4.81 9.02
CA THR A 98 -5.17 -4.90 8.70
C THR A 98 -6.06 -5.15 9.95
N THR A 99 -5.48 -5.65 11.05
CA THR A 99 -6.20 -5.86 12.33
C THR A 99 -5.94 -4.81 13.41
N SER A 100 -4.96 -3.91 13.24
CA SER A 100 -4.57 -2.90 14.22
C SER A 100 -4.79 -1.49 13.67
N GLU A 101 -5.34 -0.59 14.50
CA GLU A 101 -5.63 0.81 14.12
C GLU A 101 -4.46 1.50 13.40
N LEU A 102 -4.81 2.20 12.32
CA LEU A 102 -3.91 2.88 11.40
C LEU A 102 -3.06 3.92 12.13
N SER A 103 -1.74 3.69 12.17
CA SER A 103 -0.78 4.65 12.73
C SER A 103 -0.66 5.87 11.81
N GLU A 104 -1.08 7.05 12.32
CA GLU A 104 -1.14 8.33 11.59
C GLU A 104 0.23 8.97 11.31
N SER A 105 1.35 8.30 11.62
CA SER A 105 2.69 8.90 11.53
C SER A 105 3.58 8.18 10.53
N ALA A 106 3.34 8.37 9.23
CA ALA A 106 4.33 8.05 8.20
C ALA A 106 4.20 9.00 7.00
N TYR A 107 4.61 10.26 7.21
CA TYR A 107 4.89 11.19 6.11
C TYR A 107 6.25 10.81 5.50
N TRP A 108 6.25 10.59 4.18
CA TRP A 108 7.45 10.57 3.34
C TRP A 108 7.45 11.86 2.52
#